data_AF-A0A382SH16-F1
#
_entry.id   AF-A0A382SH16-F1
#
_cell.length_a   1.000
_cell.length_b   1.000
_cell.length_c   1.000
_cell.angle_alpha   90.00
_cell.angle_beta   90.00
_cell.angle_gamma   90.00
#
_symmetry.space_group_name_H-M   'P 1'
#
loop_
_entity.id
_entity.type
_entity.pdbx_description
1 polymer ?
#
loop_
_entity_poly.entity_id
_entity_poly.type
_entity_poly.pdbx_seq_one_letter_code
_entity_poly.pdbx_strand_id
1 'polypeptide(L)'
;MNQPYTCEQWGNLGDDNFPLIFTDPSPYYFHDLWDGLEGAFNNAIILDHNLVFVGAPIASSSSEIAIIIQSLLNEIPSGSNGDINGDGIANILDIISIVNIILDSSYTTTADINYDNIVNILDIIELVNIILSN
;
A
#
# COMPACT_ATOMS: atom_id res chain seq x y z
N MET A 1 -6.27 3.90 -19.21
CA MET A 1 -7.05 4.99 -18.60
C MET A 1 -8.32 4.39 -18.02
N ASN A 2 -8.26 3.90 -16.79
CA ASN A 2 -9.42 3.39 -16.05
C ASN A 2 -9.59 4.29 -14.81
N GLN A 3 -10.08 5.51 -15.01
CA GLN A 3 -10.51 6.32 -13.87
C GLN A 3 -11.89 5.82 -13.43
N PRO A 4 -12.14 5.69 -12.12
CA PRO A 4 -13.37 5.08 -11.61
C PRO A 4 -14.63 5.92 -11.85
N TYR A 5 -14.49 7.21 -12.19
CA TYR A 5 -15.60 8.14 -12.39
C TYR A 5 -15.35 9.09 -13.57
N THR A 6 -16.44 9.58 -14.17
CA THR A 6 -16.44 10.68 -15.16
C THR A 6 -16.18 12.03 -14.49
N CYS A 7 -15.81 13.08 -15.26
CA CYS A 7 -15.57 14.43 -14.72
C CYS A 7 -16.79 15.01 -14.00
N GLU A 8 -18.00 14.77 -14.51
CA GLU A 8 -19.24 15.22 -13.87
C GLU A 8 -19.49 14.49 -12.55
N GLN A 9 -19.24 13.18 -12.50
CA GLN A 9 -19.33 12.40 -11.27
C GLN A 9 -18.32 12.85 -10.22
N TRP A 10 -17.09 13.19 -10.62
CA TRP A 10 -16.09 13.79 -9.72
C TRP A 10 -16.56 15.15 -9.17
N GLY A 11 -17.16 16.01 -10.00
CA GLY A 11 -17.69 17.31 -9.59
C GLY A 11 -18.79 17.21 -8.52
N ASN A 12 -19.58 16.14 -8.57
CA ASN A 12 -20.68 15.88 -7.62
C ASN A 12 -20.22 15.29 -6.28
N LEU A 13 -18.94 14.91 -6.13
CA LEU A 13 -18.41 14.39 -4.86
C LEU A 13 -17.96 15.49 -3.90
N GLY A 14 -17.94 16.75 -4.33
CA GLY A 14 -17.55 17.87 -3.48
C GLY A 14 -18.65 18.87 -3.18
N ASP A 15 -18.27 19.97 -2.54
CA ASP A 15 -19.19 21.01 -2.10
C ASP A 15 -19.35 22.09 -3.17
N ASP A 16 -20.55 22.66 -3.31
CA ASP A 16 -20.86 23.72 -4.28
C ASP A 16 -20.43 23.43 -5.74
N ASN A 17 -20.51 22.18 -6.21
CA ASN A 17 -20.05 21.68 -7.53
C ASN A 17 -18.54 21.80 -7.78
N PHE A 18 -17.73 22.06 -6.75
CA PHE A 18 -16.29 21.93 -6.83
C PHE A 18 -15.90 20.49 -6.47
N PRO A 19 -15.20 19.73 -7.35
CA PRO A 19 -14.73 18.40 -7.01
C PRO A 19 -13.81 18.46 -5.79
N LEU A 20 -14.27 17.87 -4.68
CA LEU A 20 -13.53 17.84 -3.43
C LEU A 20 -12.77 16.52 -3.36
N ILE A 21 -11.45 16.58 -3.56
CA ILE A 21 -10.58 15.41 -3.44
C ILE A 21 -10.25 15.14 -1.96
N PHE A 22 -10.25 16.19 -1.13
CA PHE A 22 -9.93 16.13 0.31
C PHE A 22 -10.93 16.97 1.12
N THR A 23 -11.42 16.43 2.23
CA THR A 23 -12.21 17.19 3.20
C THR A 23 -11.30 18.05 4.07
N ASP A 24 -11.40 19.37 3.96
CA ASP A 24 -10.59 20.31 4.73
C ASP A 24 -11.03 20.30 6.21
N PRO A 25 -10.17 19.91 7.18
CA PRO A 25 -10.56 19.85 8.59
C PRO A 25 -10.77 21.24 9.21
N SER A 26 -10.20 22.28 8.61
CA SER A 26 -10.46 23.68 8.94
C SER A 26 -10.27 24.55 7.70
N PRO A 27 -10.90 25.72 7.60
CA PRO A 27 -10.67 26.62 6.47
C PRO A 27 -9.18 26.85 6.24
N TYR A 28 -8.75 26.66 4.99
CA TYR A 28 -7.37 26.87 4.52
C TYR A 28 -6.35 25.84 5.01
N TYR A 29 -6.71 24.76 5.69
CA TYR A 29 -5.70 23.80 6.15
C TYR A 29 -4.91 23.20 4.97
N PHE A 30 -5.59 22.77 3.89
CA PHE A 30 -4.88 22.34 2.68
C PHE A 30 -4.24 23.48 1.87
N HIS A 31 -4.76 24.70 1.97
CA HIS A 31 -4.18 25.86 1.29
C HIS A 31 -2.83 26.22 1.91
N ASP A 32 -2.77 26.30 3.23
CA ASP A 32 -1.58 26.64 4.01
C ASP A 32 -0.52 25.52 3.89
N LEU A 33 -0.93 24.29 3.61
CA LEU A 33 -0.03 23.18 3.29
C LEU A 33 0.72 23.37 1.96
N TRP A 34 0.29 24.27 1.08
CA TRP A 34 1.01 24.57 -0.16
C TRP A 34 2.23 25.47 0.09
N ASP A 35 2.22 26.23 1.19
CA ASP A 35 3.32 27.09 1.61
C ASP A 35 4.39 26.26 2.33
N GLY A 36 5.34 25.75 1.53
CA GLY A 36 6.49 25.00 2.03
C GLY A 36 7.51 25.89 2.74
N LEU A 37 8.58 25.26 3.26
CA LEU A 37 9.67 25.97 3.90
C LEU A 37 10.46 26.82 2.88
N GLU A 38 11.06 27.91 3.36
CA GLU A 38 12.02 28.74 2.62
C GLU A 38 11.49 29.35 1.30
N GLY A 39 10.17 29.54 1.19
CA GLY A 39 9.55 30.17 0.01
C GLY A 39 9.42 29.24 -1.19
N ALA A 40 9.58 27.93 -0.99
CA ALA A 40 9.20 26.92 -1.96
C ALA A 40 7.75 26.48 -1.74
N PHE A 41 7.06 26.11 -2.82
CA PHE A 41 5.71 25.55 -2.75
C PHE A 41 5.76 24.03 -2.76
N ASN A 42 5.04 23.43 -1.83
CA ASN A 42 4.77 22.00 -1.89
C ASN A 42 3.97 21.71 -3.17
N ASN A 43 4.25 20.59 -3.83
CA ASN A 43 3.62 20.27 -5.11
C ASN A 43 3.29 18.78 -5.25
N ALA A 44 3.39 18.03 -4.16
CA ALA A 44 2.92 16.66 -4.04
C ALA A 44 2.00 16.56 -2.83
N ILE A 45 1.05 15.64 -2.92
CA ILE A 45 0.25 15.16 -1.79
C ILE A 45 0.53 13.67 -1.67
N ILE A 46 0.82 13.22 -0.47
CA ILE A 46 1.04 11.81 -0.15
C ILE A 46 -0.10 11.34 0.76
N LEU A 47 -0.69 10.22 0.37
CA LEU A 47 -1.74 9.51 1.11
C LEU A 47 -1.25 8.13 1.53
N ASP A 48 -1.78 7.61 2.63
CA ASP A 48 -1.54 6.23 3.06
C ASP A 48 -2.39 5.22 2.25
N HIS A 49 -2.29 3.94 2.61
CA HIS A 49 -3.05 2.86 1.98
C HIS A 49 -4.56 2.90 2.29
N ASN A 50 -4.99 3.73 3.25
CA ASN A 50 -6.39 3.99 3.59
C ASN A 50 -6.92 5.30 2.97
N LEU A 51 -6.14 5.92 2.07
CA LEU A 51 -6.43 7.20 1.43
C LEU A 51 -6.51 8.38 2.42
N VAL A 52 -5.81 8.30 3.55
CA VAL A 52 -5.69 9.37 4.55
C VAL A 52 -4.47 10.24 4.24
N PHE A 53 -4.59 11.55 4.44
CA PHE A 53 -3.50 12.50 4.24
C PHE A 53 -2.33 12.23 5.19
N VAL A 54 -1.12 12.17 4.63
CA VAL A 54 0.13 11.91 5.37
C VAL A 54 1.06 13.12 5.31
N GLY A 55 1.16 13.76 4.15
CA GLY A 55 2.01 14.93 3.99
C GLY A 55 1.88 15.59 2.62
N ALA A 56 2.34 16.83 2.53
CA ALA A 56 2.41 17.60 1.29
C ALA A 56 3.86 18.06 1.08
N PRO A 57 4.76 17.24 0.53
CA PRO A 57 6.15 17.63 0.35
C PRO A 57 6.37 18.38 -0.97
N ILE A 58 7.60 18.87 -1.16
CA ILE A 58 8.11 19.26 -2.46
C ILE A 58 8.52 17.97 -3.21
N ALA A 59 7.90 17.67 -4.35
CA ALA A 59 8.12 16.48 -5.17
C ALA A 59 9.60 16.27 -5.60
N SER A 60 10.40 17.34 -5.66
CA SER A 60 11.84 17.27 -5.95
C SER A 60 12.72 17.00 -4.73
N SER A 61 12.16 17.03 -3.51
CA SER A 61 12.86 16.76 -2.24
C SER A 61 12.94 15.25 -1.98
N SER A 62 13.95 14.59 -2.55
CA SER A 62 14.11 13.13 -2.41
C SER A 62 14.29 12.67 -0.96
N SER A 63 14.91 13.50 -0.10
CA SER A 63 15.14 13.16 1.31
C SER A 63 13.87 13.17 2.14
N GLU A 64 12.99 14.16 1.95
CA GLU A 64 11.71 14.24 2.66
C GLU A 64 10.77 13.12 2.22
N ILE A 65 10.67 12.92 0.91
CA ILE A 65 9.86 11.86 0.31
C ILE A 65 10.33 10.47 0.78
N ALA A 66 11.64 10.24 0.86
CA ALA A 66 12.17 8.96 1.35
C ALA A 66 11.75 8.66 2.80
N ILE A 67 11.73 9.67 3.67
CA ILE A 67 11.27 9.51 5.06
C ILE A 67 9.78 9.17 5.10
N ILE A 68 8.96 9.89 4.34
CA ILE A 68 7.52 9.65 4.29
C ILE A 68 7.23 8.24 3.74
N ILE A 69 7.89 7.84 2.64
CA ILE A 69 7.74 6.50 2.06
C ILE A 69 8.13 5.43 3.09
N GLN A 70 9.23 5.61 3.83
CA GLN A 70 9.64 4.64 4.84
C GLN A 70 8.60 4.52 5.96
N SER A 71 7.97 5.63 6.38
CA SER A 71 6.87 5.60 7.35
C SER A 71 5.69 4.80 6.83
N LEU A 72 5.27 5.05 5.59
CA LEU A 72 4.16 4.33 4.96
C LEU A 72 4.41 2.83 4.80
N LEU A 73 5.64 2.45 4.46
CA LEU A 73 6.03 1.04 4.37
C LEU A 73 5.95 0.32 5.72
N ASN A 74 6.14 1.05 6.83
CA ASN A 74 5.99 0.49 8.18
C ASN A 74 4.51 0.37 8.60
N GLU A 75 3.60 1.11 7.97
CA GLU A 75 2.16 1.06 8.23
C GLU A 75 1.46 -0.05 7.46
N ILE A 76 2.01 -0.44 6.31
CA ILE A 76 1.57 -1.66 5.65
C ILE A 76 1.93 -2.80 6.61
N PRO A 77 0.95 -3.60 7.09
CA PRO A 77 1.26 -4.79 7.83
C PRO A 77 2.27 -5.55 6.98
N SER A 78 3.51 -5.68 7.46
CA SER A 78 4.43 -6.62 6.87
C SER A 78 3.71 -7.94 7.04
N GLY A 79 3.03 -8.41 5.99
CA GLY A 79 2.47 -9.76 5.96
C GLY A 79 3.59 -10.62 6.49
N SER A 80 3.37 -11.25 7.65
CA SER A 80 4.41 -12.01 8.31
C SER A 80 5.00 -12.91 7.23
N ASN A 81 6.33 -12.96 7.10
CA ASN A 81 6.94 -13.74 6.03
C ASN A 81 6.25 -15.12 5.97
N GLY A 82 5.61 -15.46 4.84
CA GLY A 82 4.72 -16.62 4.75
C GLY A 82 3.21 -16.42 4.94
N ASP A 83 2.70 -15.19 5.01
CA ASP A 83 1.27 -14.85 4.97
C ASP A 83 0.77 -14.87 3.52
N ILE A 84 0.29 -16.03 3.08
CA ILE A 84 -0.16 -16.32 1.72
C ILE A 84 -1.62 -15.93 1.54
N ASN A 85 -2.43 -16.04 2.60
CA ASN A 85 -3.86 -15.77 2.54
C ASN A 85 -4.22 -14.30 2.85
N GLY A 86 -3.25 -13.49 3.31
CA GLY A 86 -3.40 -12.06 3.59
C GLY A 86 -4.12 -11.75 4.90
N ASP A 87 -4.18 -12.69 5.84
CA ASP A 87 -4.84 -12.50 7.15
C ASP A 87 -3.92 -11.89 8.22
N GLY A 88 -2.64 -11.66 7.88
CA GLY A 88 -1.64 -11.07 8.75
C GLY A 88 -0.93 -12.08 9.66
N ILE A 89 -1.21 -13.38 9.56
CA ILE A 89 -0.66 -14.43 10.43
C ILE A 89 -0.18 -15.63 9.61
N ALA A 90 1.14 -15.80 9.47
CA ALA A 90 1.74 -16.99 8.87
C ALA A 90 1.50 -18.23 9.75
N ASN A 91 0.63 -19.14 9.30
CA ASN A 91 0.25 -20.36 9.99
C ASN A 91 -0.12 -21.49 9.02
N ILE A 92 -0.77 -22.55 9.53
CA ILE A 92 -1.17 -23.71 8.73
C ILE A 92 -2.16 -23.36 7.59
N LEU A 93 -2.93 -22.28 7.72
CA LEU A 93 -3.85 -21.81 6.68
C LEU A 93 -3.11 -21.30 5.43
N ASP A 94 -1.91 -20.76 5.60
CA ASP A 94 -1.04 -20.34 4.49
C ASP A 94 -0.46 -21.54 3.75
N ILE A 95 -0.08 -22.59 4.47
CA ILE A 95 0.34 -23.87 3.88
C ILE A 95 -0.80 -24.45 3.04
N ILE A 96 -2.03 -24.43 3.55
CA ILE A 96 -3.22 -24.89 2.79
C ILE A 96 -3.39 -24.05 1.52
N SER A 97 -3.12 -22.75 1.59
CA SER A 97 -3.19 -21.85 0.43
C SER A 97 -2.16 -22.22 -0.65
N ILE A 98 -0.90 -22.51 -0.26
CA ILE A 98 0.12 -23.01 -1.21
C ILE A 98 -0.30 -24.35 -1.81
N VAL A 99 -0.83 -25.29 -1.00
CA VAL A 99 -1.31 -26.59 -1.51
C VAL A 99 -2.38 -26.39 -2.57
N ASN A 100 -3.34 -25.49 -2.37
CA ASN A 100 -4.36 -25.20 -3.38
C ASN A 100 -3.76 -24.63 -4.67
N ILE A 101 -2.78 -23.72 -4.56
CA ILE A 101 -2.07 -23.16 -5.70
C ILE A 101 -1.35 -24.26 -6.50
N ILE A 102 -0.68 -25.20 -5.81
CA ILE A 102 -0.03 -26.36 -6.44
C ILE A 102 -1.05 -27.24 -7.15
N LEU A 103 -2.18 -27.56 -6.49
CA LEU A 103 -3.23 -28.41 -7.06
C LEU A 103 -3.88 -27.77 -8.30
N ASP A 104 -4.01 -26.45 -8.31
CA ASP A 104 -4.52 -25.68 -9.45
C ASP A 104 -3.48 -25.51 -10.56
N SER A 105 -2.24 -25.98 -10.37
CA SER A 105 -1.10 -25.73 -11.28
C SER A 105 -0.91 -24.23 -11.56
N SER A 106 -1.21 -23.40 -10.55
CA SER A 106 -1.12 -21.96 -10.61
C SER A 106 0.22 -21.47 -10.04
N TYR A 107 0.55 -20.22 -10.30
CA TYR A 107 1.72 -19.55 -9.73
C TYR A 107 1.28 -18.22 -9.11
N THR A 108 1.72 -17.98 -7.88
CA THR A 108 1.65 -16.67 -7.24
C THR A 108 3.01 -16.34 -6.66
N THR A 109 3.42 -15.08 -6.80
CA THR A 109 4.72 -14.61 -6.29
C THR A 109 4.80 -14.69 -4.76
N THR A 110 3.66 -14.70 -4.06
CA THR A 110 3.62 -14.86 -2.60
C THR A 110 3.87 -16.30 -2.17
N ALA A 111 3.48 -17.29 -2.97
CA ALA A 111 3.64 -18.71 -2.66
C ALA A 111 5.01 -19.28 -3.06
N ASP A 112 5.82 -18.52 -3.80
CA ASP A 112 7.20 -18.83 -4.19
C ASP A 112 8.15 -18.34 -3.10
N ILE A 113 8.27 -19.12 -2.03
CA ILE A 113 8.97 -18.73 -0.80
C ILE A 113 10.48 -18.76 -1.01
N ASN A 114 10.97 -19.67 -1.85
CA ASN A 114 12.39 -19.84 -2.11
C ASN A 114 12.90 -19.00 -3.30
N TYR A 115 12.00 -18.28 -3.98
CA TYR A 115 12.25 -17.42 -5.14
C TYR A 115 12.89 -18.14 -6.35
N ASP A 116 12.58 -19.42 -6.55
CA ASP A 116 13.08 -20.21 -7.68
C ASP A 116 12.17 -20.12 -8.94
N ASN A 117 11.06 -19.39 -8.84
CA ASN A 117 10.00 -19.25 -9.85
C ASN A 117 9.18 -20.53 -10.08
N ILE A 118 9.15 -21.46 -9.12
CA ILE A 118 8.39 -22.71 -9.19
C ILE A 118 7.68 -22.97 -7.85
N VAL A 119 6.36 -22.74 -7.79
CA VAL A 119 5.57 -23.10 -6.61
C VAL A 119 5.40 -24.62 -6.51
N ASN A 120 6.04 -25.24 -5.53
CA ASN A 120 6.03 -26.67 -5.29
C ASN A 120 6.20 -27.02 -3.79
N ILE A 121 6.50 -28.28 -3.48
CA ILE A 121 6.65 -28.75 -2.11
C ILE A 121 7.82 -28.08 -1.35
N LEU A 122 8.82 -27.57 -2.07
CA LEU A 122 9.95 -26.86 -1.47
C LEU A 122 9.50 -25.57 -0.78
N ASP A 123 8.56 -24.83 -1.36
CA ASP A 123 7.99 -23.62 -0.76
C ASP A 123 7.24 -23.91 0.53
N ILE A 124 6.50 -25.03 0.57
CA ILE A 124 5.82 -25.50 1.77
C ILE A 124 6.84 -25.82 2.88
N ILE A 125 7.95 -26.48 2.54
CA ILE A 125 8.99 -26.81 3.52
C ILE A 125 9.60 -25.52 4.09
N GLU A 126 9.84 -24.52 3.26
CA GLU A 126 10.38 -23.25 3.72
C GLU A 126 9.37 -22.48 4.58
N LEU A 127 8.10 -22.44 4.21
CA LEU A 127 7.04 -21.86 5.03
C LEU A 127 6.93 -22.55 6.40
N VAL A 128 7.05 -23.88 6.46
CA VAL A 128 7.09 -24.61 7.73
C VAL A 128 8.29 -24.16 8.59
N ASN A 129 9.48 -23.98 7.98
CA ASN A 129 10.65 -23.49 8.72
C ASN A 129 10.42 -22.07 9.26
N ILE A 130 9.75 -21.20 8.50
CA ILE A 130 9.40 -19.86 8.95
C ILE A 130 8.44 -19.92 10.14
N ILE A 131 7.36 -20.71 10.03
CA ILE A 131 6.37 -20.87 11.10
C ILE A 131 7.00 -21.43 12.39
N LEU A 132 7.95 -22.37 12.28
CA LEU A 132 8.63 -22.99 13.41
C LEU A 132 9.79 -22.17 13.98
N SER A 133 10.26 -21.14 13.28
CA SER A 133 11.33 -20.25 13.74
C SER A 133 10.82 -19.04 14.55
N ASN A 134 9.50 -18.89 14.63
CA ASN A 134 8.80 -17.93 15.49
C ASN A 134 8.58 -18.50 16.90
#